data_AF-A0A369W9L1-F1
#
_entry.id   AF-A0A369W9L1-F1
#
_cell.length_a   1.000
_cell.length_b   1.000
_cell.length_c   1.000
_cell.angle_alpha   90.00
_cell.angle_beta   90.00
_cell.angle_gamma   90.00
#
_symmetry.space_group_name_H-M   'P 1'
#
loop_
_entity.id
_entity.type
_entity.pdbx_description
1 polymer ?
#
loop_
_entity_poly.entity_id
_entity_poly.type
_entity_poly.pdbx_seq_one_letter_code
_entity_poly.pdbx_strand_id
1 'polypeptide(L)'
;MEDQNNDDGRIVTITYYGGATREALIVDHEVPYPDGKLIVSRTDPKGFITHVNQAFVDMSGYSREELIGANHNILRHPDMPAVAFAGLWETLETGTKWHGYVKNLRKDGAFYWVKATVIPNIRDGEVVGYTSVRRKPSRSKIRESEELYETLK
;
A
#
# COMPACT_ATOMS: atom_id res chain seq x y z
N MET A 1 19.00 18.98 26.57
CA MET A 1 18.90 19.44 25.17
C MET A 1 17.69 18.75 24.62
N GLU A 2 16.62 19.52 24.50
CA GLU A 2 15.30 19.06 24.04
C GLU A 2 15.32 19.02 22.52
N ASP A 3 15.26 17.82 21.93
CA ASP A 3 14.79 17.65 20.55
C ASP A 3 13.27 17.44 20.62
N GLN A 4 12.51 18.52 20.68
CA GLN A 4 11.10 18.50 20.31
C GLN A 4 11.04 18.53 18.77
N ASN A 5 11.22 17.38 18.13
CA ASN A 5 10.78 17.22 16.74
C ASN A 5 9.25 17.26 16.76
N ASN A 6 8.73 18.41 16.36
CA ASN A 6 7.31 18.67 16.26
C ASN A 6 6.76 17.95 15.00
N ASP A 7 6.63 16.62 15.07
CA ASP A 7 5.96 15.79 14.06
C ASP A 7 4.43 15.96 14.17
N ASP A 8 3.95 17.20 14.03
CA ASP A 8 2.53 17.52 14.03
C ASP A 8 1.91 16.93 12.76
N GLY A 9 1.29 15.75 12.92
CA GLY A 9 0.58 15.08 11.84
C GLY A 9 -0.53 15.97 11.27
N ARG A 10 -0.75 15.90 9.96
CA ARG A 10 -1.80 16.65 9.27
C ARG A 10 -2.94 15.73 8.85
N ILE A 11 -4.17 16.22 8.97
CA ILE A 11 -5.34 15.54 8.38
C ILE A 11 -5.45 15.91 6.91
N VAL A 12 -5.60 14.90 6.06
CA VAL A 12 -5.82 15.07 4.62
C VAL A 12 -7.02 14.28 4.15
N THR A 13 -7.70 14.81 3.14
CA THR A 13 -8.77 14.09 2.44
C THR A 13 -8.16 13.26 1.32
N ILE A 14 -8.32 11.94 1.41
CA ILE A 14 -7.93 11.00 0.35
C ILE A 14 -9.16 10.68 -0.49
N THR A 15 -9.07 10.97 -1.79
CA THR A 15 -10.12 10.62 -2.76
C THR A 15 -9.76 9.32 -3.48
N TYR A 16 -10.69 8.36 -3.47
CA TYR A 16 -10.56 7.10 -4.17
C TYR A 16 -11.14 7.18 -5.58
N TYR A 17 -10.82 6.18 -6.39
CA TYR A 17 -11.48 5.98 -7.68
C TYR A 17 -12.99 5.78 -7.45
N GLY A 18 -13.82 6.51 -8.17
CA GLY A 18 -15.28 6.55 -7.94
C GLY A 18 -15.76 7.65 -6.99
N GLY A 19 -14.87 8.51 -6.50
CA GLY A 19 -15.23 9.76 -5.79
C GLY A 19 -15.47 9.61 -4.28
N ALA A 20 -15.43 8.39 -3.73
CA ALA A 20 -15.46 8.19 -2.28
C ALA A 20 -14.24 8.84 -1.62
N THR A 21 -14.43 9.47 -0.46
CA THR A 21 -13.37 10.13 0.30
C THR A 21 -13.22 9.56 1.70
N ARG A 22 -12.03 9.72 2.29
CA ARG A 22 -11.81 9.57 3.73
C ARG A 22 -10.86 10.64 4.24
N GLU A 23 -10.99 10.98 5.52
CA GLU A 23 -9.95 11.71 6.23
C GLU A 23 -8.88 10.72 6.73
N ALA A 24 -7.62 11.15 6.68
CA ALA A 24 -6.50 10.37 7.17
C ALA A 24 -5.46 11.29 7.82
N LEU A 25 -4.95 10.87 8.97
CA LEU A 25 -3.77 11.46 9.59
C LEU A 25 -2.54 11.06 8.78
N ILE A 26 -1.66 12.02 8.48
CA ILE A 26 -0.36 11.80 7.87
C ILE A 26 0.70 12.38 8.79
N VAL A 27 1.62 11.53 9.22
CA VAL A 27 2.83 11.88 9.98
C VAL A 27 4.01 11.57 9.07
N ASP A 28 4.95 12.51 8.94
CA ASP A 28 6.15 12.32 8.10
C ASP A 28 7.20 11.46 8.81
N HIS A 29 6.78 10.26 9.19
CA HIS A 29 7.59 9.28 9.89
C HIS A 29 7.60 7.97 9.11
N GLU A 30 8.77 7.57 8.62
CA GLU A 30 8.94 6.26 7.98
C GLU A 30 9.15 5.17 9.04
N VAL A 31 8.24 4.19 9.09
CA VAL A 31 8.46 2.94 9.81
C VAL A 31 9.26 1.98 8.92
N PRO A 32 10.50 1.61 9.30
CA PRO A 32 11.35 0.79 8.47
C PRO A 32 10.77 -0.61 8.22
N TYR A 33 10.91 -1.09 6.97
CA TYR A 33 10.52 -2.45 6.63
C TYR A 33 11.36 -3.48 7.43
N PRO A 34 10.72 -4.45 8.12
CA PRO A 34 11.41 -5.37 9.01
C PRO A 34 12.24 -6.40 8.23
N ASP A 35 13.46 -6.63 8.70
CA ASP A 35 14.39 -7.56 8.07
C ASP A 35 13.92 -9.02 8.17
N GLY A 36 14.16 -9.79 7.10
CA GLY A 36 13.81 -11.20 7.03
C GLY A 36 12.30 -11.49 6.99
N LYS A 37 11.44 -10.47 6.87
CA LYS A 37 9.99 -10.64 6.76
C LYS A 37 9.51 -10.52 5.31
N LEU A 38 8.41 -11.20 5.03
CA LEU A 38 7.60 -11.02 3.83
C LEU A 38 6.21 -10.58 4.26
N ILE A 39 5.69 -9.52 3.65
CA ILE A 39 4.29 -9.13 3.83
C ILE A 39 3.49 -9.84 2.74
N VAL A 40 2.41 -10.50 3.16
CA VAL A 40 1.53 -11.23 2.25
C VAL A 40 0.08 -10.85 2.53
N SER A 41 -0.65 -10.55 1.46
CA SER A 41 -2.11 -10.44 1.50
C SER A 41 -2.77 -11.11 0.31
N ARG A 42 -4.04 -11.45 0.48
CA ARG A 42 -4.93 -11.79 -0.62
C ARG A 42 -6.18 -10.95 -0.57
N THR A 43 -6.76 -10.72 -1.73
CA THR A 43 -8.05 -10.05 -1.88
C THR A 43 -8.99 -10.89 -2.73
N ASP A 44 -10.28 -10.58 -2.66
CA ASP A 44 -11.24 -10.93 -3.71
C ASP A 44 -11.00 -10.08 -4.99
N PRO A 45 -11.76 -10.30 -6.08
CA PRO A 45 -11.62 -9.52 -7.32
C PRO A 45 -11.95 -8.03 -7.16
N LYS A 46 -12.71 -7.65 -6.13
CA LYS A 46 -13.09 -6.26 -5.83
C LYS A 46 -12.06 -5.55 -4.94
N GLY A 47 -10.99 -6.24 -4.53
CA GLY A 47 -9.92 -5.70 -3.70
C GLY A 47 -10.19 -5.73 -2.20
N PHE A 48 -11.25 -6.42 -1.74
CA PHE A 48 -11.48 -6.65 -0.32
C PHE A 48 -10.53 -7.72 0.21
N ILE A 49 -9.85 -7.43 1.30
CA ILE A 49 -8.83 -8.29 1.88
C ILE A 49 -9.48 -9.55 2.47
N THR A 50 -9.07 -10.71 1.98
CA THR A 50 -9.53 -12.03 2.44
C THR A 50 -8.49 -12.74 3.30
N HIS A 51 -7.24 -12.30 3.24
CA HIS A 51 -6.15 -12.86 4.03
C HIS A 51 -5.02 -11.85 4.22
N VAL A 52 -4.40 -11.89 5.41
CA VAL A 52 -3.15 -11.19 5.73
C VAL A 52 -2.27 -12.08 6.59
N ASN A 53 -0.95 -11.94 6.49
CA ASN A 53 -0.04 -12.55 7.45
C ASN A 53 0.30 -11.59 8.61
N GLN A 54 1.01 -12.09 9.63
CA GLN A 54 1.36 -11.27 10.81
C GLN A 54 2.21 -10.05 10.46
N ALA A 55 3.16 -10.20 9.53
CA ALA A 55 4.00 -9.07 9.10
C ALA A 55 3.18 -7.93 8.48
N PHE A 56 2.05 -8.21 7.82
CA PHE A 56 1.14 -7.17 7.36
C PHE A 56 0.54 -6.43 8.57
N VAL A 57 -0.04 -7.16 9.52
CA VAL A 57 -0.68 -6.60 10.73
C VAL A 57 0.28 -5.67 11.45
N ASP A 58 1.51 -6.14 11.72
CA ASP A 58 2.53 -5.36 12.42
C ASP A 58 2.93 -4.10 11.64
N MET A 59 3.10 -4.22 10.32
CA MET A 59 3.54 -3.11 9.46
C MET A 59 2.46 -2.10 9.12
N SER A 60 1.20 -2.50 9.10
CA SER A 60 0.09 -1.59 8.79
C SER A 60 -0.38 -0.82 10.02
N GLY A 61 -0.15 -1.34 11.23
CA GLY A 61 -0.69 -0.79 12.47
C GLY A 61 -2.19 -1.07 12.66
N TYR A 62 -2.83 -1.81 11.75
CA TYR A 62 -4.21 -2.26 11.88
C TYR A 62 -4.25 -3.66 12.48
N SER A 63 -5.27 -3.93 13.29
CA SER A 63 -5.56 -5.30 13.71
C SER A 63 -5.98 -6.17 12.52
N ARG A 64 -5.89 -7.50 12.69
CA ARG A 64 -6.34 -8.45 11.66
C ARG A 64 -7.83 -8.28 11.37
N GLU A 65 -8.60 -8.05 12.41
CA GLU A 65 -10.06 -7.90 12.38
C GLU A 65 -10.47 -6.66 11.58
N GLU A 66 -9.70 -5.57 11.70
CA GLU A 66 -9.91 -4.36 10.89
C GLU A 66 -9.47 -4.54 9.43
N LEU A 67 -8.48 -5.40 9.18
CA LEU A 67 -7.98 -5.65 7.83
C LEU A 67 -8.88 -6.59 7.03
N ILE A 68 -9.37 -7.67 7.63
CA ILE A 68 -10.19 -8.65 6.93
C ILE A 68 -11.53 -8.01 6.54
N GLY A 69 -11.89 -8.09 5.25
CA GLY A 69 -13.09 -7.47 4.70
C GLY A 69 -12.94 -5.98 4.38
N ALA A 70 -11.84 -5.32 4.78
CA ALA A 70 -11.56 -3.96 4.34
C ALA A 70 -11.03 -3.93 2.90
N ASN A 71 -11.31 -2.84 2.17
CA ASN A 71 -10.68 -2.65 0.87
C ASN A 71 -9.19 -2.34 1.04
N HIS A 72 -8.36 -2.91 0.17
CA HIS A 72 -6.91 -2.74 0.22
C HIS A 72 -6.45 -1.27 0.12
N ASN A 73 -7.29 -0.39 -0.42
CA ASN A 73 -7.02 1.05 -0.48
C ASN A 73 -6.94 1.75 0.90
N ILE A 74 -7.27 1.07 2.00
CA ILE A 74 -7.09 1.59 3.37
C ILE A 74 -5.62 1.96 3.68
N LEU A 75 -4.67 1.37 2.95
CA LEU A 75 -3.25 1.66 3.03
C LEU A 75 -2.79 2.75 2.07
N ARG A 76 -3.69 3.33 1.26
CA ARG A 76 -3.31 4.32 0.25
C ARG A 76 -2.73 5.55 0.93
N HIS A 77 -1.48 5.85 0.60
CA HIS A 77 -0.84 7.10 0.95
C HIS A 77 -1.20 8.17 -0.10
N PRO A 78 -1.49 9.43 0.30
CA PRO A 78 -1.82 10.52 -0.63
C PRO A 78 -0.69 10.88 -1.60
N ASP A 79 0.55 10.54 -1.27
CA ASP A 79 1.70 10.76 -2.17
C ASP A 79 1.73 9.80 -3.37
N MET A 80 0.98 8.70 -3.34
CA MET A 80 0.96 7.77 -4.45
C MET A 80 0.08 8.32 -5.58
N PRO A 81 0.62 8.54 -6.79
CA PRO A 81 -0.15 9.12 -7.88
C PRO A 81 -1.19 8.14 -8.40
N ALA A 82 -2.35 8.64 -8.82
CA ALA A 82 -3.47 7.81 -9.28
C ALA A 82 -3.07 6.91 -10.47
N VAL A 83 -2.20 7.42 -11.36
CA VAL A 83 -1.72 6.70 -12.55
C VAL A 83 -0.92 5.43 -12.20
N ALA A 84 -0.22 5.40 -11.05
CA ALA A 84 0.49 4.20 -10.61
C ALA A 84 -0.47 3.04 -10.32
N PHE A 85 -1.69 3.34 -9.87
CA PHE A 85 -2.73 2.34 -9.65
C PHE A 85 -3.48 1.98 -10.92
N ALA A 86 -3.62 2.91 -11.88
CA ALA A 86 -4.18 2.60 -13.20
C ALA A 86 -3.32 1.53 -13.91
N GLY A 87 -1.99 1.74 -13.95
CA GLY A 87 -1.07 0.77 -14.54
C GLY A 87 -1.04 -0.59 -13.82
N LEU A 88 -1.32 -0.61 -12.50
CA LEU A 88 -1.52 -1.86 -11.76
C LEU A 88 -2.72 -2.64 -12.30
N TRP A 89 -3.87 -1.99 -12.48
CA TRP A 89 -5.09 -2.66 -12.95
C TRP A 89 -4.96 -3.10 -14.41
N GLU A 90 -4.45 -2.24 -15.29
CA GLU A 90 -4.18 -2.59 -16.69
C GLU A 90 -3.27 -3.83 -16.78
N THR A 91 -2.23 -3.91 -15.95
CA THR A 91 -1.34 -5.08 -15.93
C THR A 91 -2.09 -6.33 -15.45
N LEU A 92 -2.84 -6.24 -14.36
CA LEU A 92 -3.53 -7.41 -13.79
C LEU A 92 -4.65 -7.94 -14.67
N GLU A 93 -5.33 -7.07 -15.42
CA GLU A 93 -6.37 -7.45 -16.39
C GLU A 93 -5.81 -8.29 -17.55
N THR A 94 -4.54 -8.11 -17.91
CA THR A 94 -3.86 -8.98 -18.90
C THR A 94 -3.48 -10.36 -18.35
N GLY A 95 -3.79 -10.65 -17.08
CA GLY A 95 -3.37 -11.89 -16.41
C GLY A 95 -1.88 -11.92 -16.04
N THR A 96 -1.17 -10.80 -16.18
CA THR A 96 0.27 -10.71 -15.87
C THR A 96 0.51 -10.16 -14.46
N LYS A 97 1.71 -10.43 -13.93
CA LYS A 97 2.11 -9.93 -12.60
C LYS A 97 2.54 -8.47 -12.69
N TRP A 98 2.10 -7.68 -11.73
CA TRP A 98 2.54 -6.30 -11.56
C TRP A 98 3.65 -6.20 -10.51
N HIS A 99 4.58 -5.26 -10.71
CA HIS A 99 5.62 -4.93 -9.75
C HIS A 99 5.75 -3.42 -9.59
N GLY A 100 5.99 -2.95 -8.37
CA GLY A 100 6.21 -1.52 -8.13
C GLY A 100 6.69 -1.22 -6.72
N TYR A 101 7.16 0.00 -6.53
CA TYR A 101 7.48 0.56 -5.21
C TYR A 101 6.25 1.32 -4.71
N VAL A 102 5.85 1.10 -3.46
CA VAL A 102 4.61 1.68 -2.93
C VAL A 102 4.86 2.26 -1.55
N LYS A 103 4.54 3.54 -1.38
CA LYS A 103 4.39 4.19 -0.07
C LYS A 103 3.01 3.83 0.48
N ASN A 104 2.98 3.15 1.61
CA ASN A 104 1.74 2.76 2.29
C ASN A 104 1.56 3.59 3.56
N LEU A 105 0.32 3.98 3.81
CA LEU A 105 -0.10 4.66 5.02
C LEU A 105 -0.46 3.65 6.11
N ARG A 106 0.03 3.89 7.33
CA ARG A 106 -0.30 3.13 8.54
C ARG A 106 -1.52 3.71 9.24
N LYS A 107 -2.11 2.94 10.15
CA LYS A 107 -3.24 3.40 10.99
C LYS A 107 -2.89 4.61 11.85
N ASP A 108 -1.65 4.66 12.35
CA ASP A 108 -1.11 5.73 13.20
C ASP A 108 -0.68 6.99 12.39
N GLY A 109 -0.87 6.98 11.07
CA GLY A 109 -0.54 8.08 10.17
C GLY A 109 0.90 8.10 9.67
N ALA A 110 1.80 7.30 10.25
CA ALA A 110 3.13 7.09 9.72
C ALA A 110 3.07 6.32 8.39
N PHE A 111 4.19 6.17 7.69
CA PHE A 111 4.24 5.46 6.41
C PHE A 111 5.32 4.38 6.37
N TYR A 112 5.23 3.49 5.38
CA TYR A 112 6.28 2.54 5.08
C TYR A 112 6.36 2.25 3.58
N TRP A 113 7.58 2.01 3.10
CA TRP A 113 7.83 1.64 1.72
C TRP A 113 7.91 0.13 1.54
N VAL A 114 7.44 -0.33 0.39
CA VAL A 114 7.55 -1.73 -0.02
C VAL A 114 7.95 -1.87 -1.49
N LYS A 115 8.63 -2.96 -1.83
CA LYS A 115 8.65 -3.48 -3.20
C LYS A 115 7.56 -4.54 -3.31
N ALA A 116 6.48 -4.22 -4.01
CA ALA A 116 5.32 -5.08 -4.17
C ALA A 116 5.39 -5.91 -5.46
N THR A 117 4.88 -7.13 -5.38
CA THR A 117 4.51 -7.99 -6.50
C THR A 117 3.05 -8.35 -6.33
N VAL A 118 2.21 -8.11 -7.34
CA VAL A 118 0.80 -8.47 -7.32
C VAL A 118 0.52 -9.44 -8.46
N ILE A 119 -0.18 -10.52 -8.16
CA ILE A 119 -0.44 -11.62 -9.08
C ILE A 119 -1.95 -11.88 -9.09
N PRO A 120 -2.61 -11.95 -10.26
CA PRO A 120 -3.99 -12.38 -10.35
C PRO A 120 -4.09 -13.88 -10.05
N ASN A 121 -5.03 -14.25 -9.17
CA ASN A 121 -5.37 -15.64 -8.91
C ASN A 121 -6.45 -16.05 -9.91
N ILE A 122 -6.13 -16.96 -10.83
CA ILE A 122 -7.03 -17.38 -11.91
C ILE A 122 -7.57 -18.80 -11.62
N ARG A 123 -8.88 -18.99 -11.77
CA ARG A 123 -9.55 -20.31 -11.75
C ARG A 123 -10.51 -20.37 -12.93
N ASP A 124 -10.45 -21.46 -13.70
CA ASP A 124 -11.32 -21.68 -14.86
C ASP A 124 -11.31 -20.52 -15.89
N GLY A 125 -10.17 -19.83 -16.02
CA GLY A 125 -10.02 -18.67 -16.91
C GLY A 125 -10.48 -17.34 -16.32
N GLU A 126 -11.04 -17.32 -15.11
CA GLU A 126 -11.55 -16.11 -14.45
C GLU A 126 -10.67 -15.68 -13.27
N VAL A 127 -10.52 -14.36 -13.10
CA VAL A 127 -9.82 -13.80 -11.93
C VAL A 127 -10.70 -13.91 -10.70
N VAL A 128 -10.29 -14.73 -9.73
CA VAL A 128 -10.99 -14.94 -8.45
C VAL A 128 -10.41 -14.14 -7.29
N GLY A 129 -9.40 -13.31 -7.57
CA GLY A 129 -8.80 -12.40 -6.60
C GLY A 129 -7.33 -12.11 -6.90
N TYR A 130 -6.64 -11.50 -5.96
CA TYR A 130 -5.25 -11.12 -6.13
C TYR A 130 -4.41 -11.56 -4.94
N THR A 131 -3.15 -11.92 -5.19
CA THR A 131 -2.15 -12.16 -4.15
C THR A 131 -1.06 -11.09 -4.25
N SER A 132 -0.79 -10.39 -3.14
CA SER A 132 0.31 -9.44 -3.03
C SER A 132 1.41 -10.01 -2.14
N VAL A 133 2.63 -10.03 -2.64
CA VAL A 133 3.84 -10.33 -1.86
C VAL A 133 4.73 -9.11 -1.89
N ARG A 134 5.19 -8.68 -0.71
CA ARG A 134 6.01 -7.48 -0.58
C ARG A 134 7.29 -7.81 0.16
N ARG A 135 8.35 -7.12 -0.27
CA ARG A 135 9.71 -7.27 0.24
C ARG A 135 10.28 -5.92 0.66
N LYS A 136 11.36 -5.97 1.43
CA LYS A 136 12.18 -4.81 1.75
C LYS A 136 12.58 -4.09 0.44
N PRO A 137 12.23 -2.81 0.27
CA PRO A 137 12.61 -2.03 -0.90
C PRO A 137 14.08 -1.61 -0.83
N SER A 138 14.70 -1.35 -1.98
CA SER A 138 16.00 -0.67 -2.02
C SER A 138 15.84 0.81 -1.70
N ARG A 139 16.72 1.37 -0.87
CA ARG A 139 16.76 2.82 -0.58
C ARG A 139 17.01 3.66 -1.83
N SER A 140 17.85 3.19 -2.76
CA SER A 140 18.08 3.93 -4.01
C SER A 140 16.81 3.99 -4.86
N LYS A 141 16.08 2.88 -4.95
CA LYS A 141 14.85 2.79 -5.74
C LYS A 141 13.67 3.53 -5.10
N ILE A 142 13.65 3.65 -3.78
CA ILE A 142 12.69 4.54 -3.09
C ILE A 142 12.90 5.98 -3.55
N ARG A 143 14.13 6.51 -3.48
CA ARG A 143 14.43 7.88 -3.92
C ARG A 143 14.05 8.13 -5.37
N GLU A 144 14.44 7.23 -6.28
CA GLU A 144 14.03 7.32 -7.69
C GLU A 144 12.50 7.30 -7.87
N SER A 145 11.79 6.51 -7.06
CA SER A 145 10.32 6.43 -7.12
C SER A 145 9.67 7.68 -6.54
N GLU A 146 10.22 8.27 -5.48
CA GLU A 146 9.75 9.52 -4.90
C GLU A 146 9.83 10.66 -5.92
N GLU A 147 11.01 10.85 -6.54
CA GLU A 147 11.22 11.84 -7.59
C GLU A 147 10.26 11.65 -8.76
N LEU A 148 10.07 10.40 -9.23
CA LEU A 148 9.13 10.09 -10.29
C LEU A 148 7.69 10.41 -9.89
N TYR A 149 7.27 10.02 -8.69
CA TYR A 149 5.88 10.18 -8.24
C TYR A 149 5.48 11.63 -8.05
N GLU A 150 6.42 12.50 -7.68
CA GLU A 150 6.17 13.95 -7.66
C GLU A 150 5.83 14.52 -9.04
N THR A 151 6.45 14.01 -10.11
CA THR A 151 6.15 14.44 -11.50
C THR A 151 4.82 13.94 -12.05
N LEU A 152 4.17 12.98 -11.36
CA LEU A 152 2.94 12.32 -11.80
C LEU A 152 1.69 12.74 -11.00
N LYS A 153 1.84 13.70 -10.09
CA LYS A 153 0.75 14.28 -9.29
C LYS A 153 -0.05 15.31 -10.07
#